data_AF-A0A966KDV1-F1
#
_entry.id   AF-A0A966KDV1-F1
#
_cell.length_a   1.000
_cell.length_b   1.000
_cell.length_c   1.000
_cell.angle_alpha   90.00
_cell.angle_beta   90.00
_cell.angle_gamma   90.00
#
_symmetry.space_group_name_H-M   'P 1'
#
loop_
_entity.id
_entity.type
_entity.pdbx_description
1 polymer ?
#
loop_
_entity_poly.entity_id
_entity_poly.type
_entity_poly.pdbx_seq_one_letter_code
_entity_poly.pdbx_strand_id
1 'polypeptide(L)'
;SHGTSRPVHFFMLGAGLTLWLTWQTSTIIGVIAGSTIPENWELAFAIPLTFIAIVVPLLRSIPTIVSALTSGLIAICGQSLPWNIWIIIAALGGILMGAFIEKWNHNK
;
A
#
# COMPACT_ATOMS: atom_id res chain seq x y z
N SER A 1 -29.49 -4.47 37.74
CA SER A 1 -29.43 -3.02 37.90
C SER A 1 -28.30 -2.48 37.03
N HIS A 2 -28.59 -1.45 36.23
CA HIS A 2 -27.67 -0.61 35.44
C HIS A 2 -27.04 -1.20 34.17
N GLY A 3 -27.88 -1.32 33.12
CA GLY A 3 -27.40 -1.12 31.75
C GLY A 3 -27.00 0.33 31.56
N THR A 4 -25.70 0.61 31.57
CA THR A 4 -25.16 1.90 31.13
C THR A 4 -24.70 1.74 29.69
N SER A 5 -25.57 2.12 28.75
CA SER A 5 -25.20 2.32 27.36
C SER A 5 -24.21 3.48 27.31
N ARG A 6 -22.91 3.18 27.45
CA ARG A 6 -21.84 4.16 27.24
C ARG A 6 -22.00 4.74 25.84
N PRO A 7 -21.98 6.07 25.65
CA PRO A 7 -22.14 6.70 24.33
C PRO A 7 -20.89 6.50 23.47
N VAL A 8 -20.59 5.26 23.08
CA VAL A 8 -19.46 4.88 22.21
C VAL A 8 -19.51 5.59 20.86
N HIS A 9 -20.72 5.91 20.38
CA HIS A 9 -20.91 6.68 19.16
C HIS A 9 -20.27 8.07 19.23
N PHE A 10 -20.44 8.81 20.34
CA PHE A 10 -19.84 10.13 20.49
C PHE A 10 -18.32 10.07 20.63
N PHE A 11 -17.79 9.02 21.28
CA PHE A 11 -16.35 8.79 21.35
C PHE A 11 -15.75 8.46 19.97
N MET A 12 -16.37 7.57 19.19
CA MET A 12 -15.92 7.23 17.84
C MET A 12 -16.03 8.41 16.88
N LEU A 13 -17.10 9.23 17.01
CA LEU A 13 -17.26 10.47 16.25
C LEU A 13 -16.17 11.48 16.60
N GLY A 14 -15.85 11.67 17.89
CA GLY A 14 -14.76 12.53 18.33
C GLY A 14 -13.40 12.06 17.83
N ALA A 15 -13.09 10.77 18.00
CA ALA A 15 -11.84 10.17 17.53
C ALA A 15 -11.71 10.23 16.00
N GLY A 16 -12.80 9.96 15.27
CA GLY A 16 -12.85 10.06 13.82
C GLY A 16 -12.69 11.50 13.33
N LEU A 17 -13.31 12.47 13.99
CA LEU A 17 -13.19 13.88 13.65
C LEU A 17 -11.78 14.40 13.92
N THR A 18 -11.18 14.05 15.06
CA THR A 18 -9.79 14.41 15.35
C THR A 18 -8.83 13.80 14.33
N LEU A 19 -8.98 12.50 14.02
CA LEU A 19 -8.16 11.85 13.00
C LEU A 19 -8.34 12.51 11.63
N TRP A 20 -9.57 12.84 11.25
CA TRP A 20 -9.85 13.53 10.01
C TRP A 20 -9.21 14.93 9.97
N LEU A 21 -9.33 15.72 11.05
CA LEU A 21 -8.69 17.03 11.13
C LEU A 21 -7.17 16.93 11.07
N THR A 22 -6.56 15.98 11.80
CA THR A 22 -5.10 15.74 11.75
C THR A 22 -4.66 15.32 10.35
N TRP A 23 -5.43 14.48 9.68
CA TRP A 23 -5.15 14.07 8.31
C TRP A 23 -5.26 15.25 7.33
N GLN A 24 -6.29 16.08 7.49
CA GLN A 24 -6.49 17.28 6.68
C GLN A 24 -5.36 18.29 6.87
N THR A 25 -4.99 18.61 8.12
CA THR A 25 -3.90 19.56 8.39
C THR A 25 -2.58 19.04 7.84
N SER A 26 -2.27 17.75 8.02
CA SER A 26 -1.08 17.12 7.45
C SER A 26 -1.08 17.19 5.91
N THR A 27 -2.22 16.96 5.27
CA THR A 27 -2.36 17.03 3.80
C THR A 27 -2.16 18.46 3.30
N ILE A 28 -2.79 19.46 3.93
CA ILE A 28 -2.64 20.87 3.58
C ILE A 28 -1.19 21.31 3.71
N ILE A 29 -0.53 20.95 4.82
CA ILE A 29 0.90 21.22 5.02
C ILE A 29 1.73 20.56 3.91
N GLY A 30 1.45 19.31 3.56
CA GLY A 30 2.15 18.58 2.50
C GLY A 30 1.99 19.23 1.12
N VAL A 31 0.79 19.69 0.76
CA VAL A 31 0.53 20.38 -0.51
C VAL A 31 1.26 21.73 -0.57
N ILE A 32 1.19 22.53 0.50
CA ILE A 32 1.87 23.83 0.55
C ILE A 32 3.39 23.65 0.51
N ALA A 33 3.94 22.77 1.35
CA ALA A 33 5.37 22.47 1.37
C ALA A 33 5.84 21.91 0.02
N GLY A 34 5.07 21.00 -0.59
CA GLY A 34 5.33 20.44 -1.91
C GLY A 34 5.44 21.50 -3.01
N SER A 35 4.60 22.54 -2.96
CA SER A 35 4.62 23.64 -3.94
C SER A 35 5.84 24.56 -3.84
N THR A 36 6.57 24.53 -2.71
CA THR A 36 7.79 25.33 -2.50
C THR A 36 9.06 24.60 -2.92
N ILE A 37 8.95 23.31 -3.27
CA ILE A 37 10.09 22.48 -3.65
C ILE A 37 10.35 22.64 -5.15
N PRO A 38 11.56 23.04 -5.57
CA PRO A 38 11.89 23.17 -6.98
C PRO A 38 11.91 21.80 -7.69
N GLU A 39 11.53 21.79 -8.98
CA GLU A 39 11.35 20.56 -9.79
C GLU A 39 12.62 19.70 -9.94
N ASN A 40 13.78 20.22 -9.55
CA ASN A 40 15.06 19.50 -9.56
C ASN A 40 15.26 18.57 -8.35
N TRP A 41 14.40 18.63 -7.33
CA TRP A 41 14.41 17.62 -6.28
C TRP A 41 13.73 16.35 -6.78
N GLU A 42 14.38 15.20 -6.56
CA GLU A 42 13.84 13.86 -6.82
C GLU A 42 12.65 13.50 -5.91
N LEU A 43 11.83 14.47 -5.50
CA LEU A 43 10.66 14.27 -4.66
C LEU A 43 9.66 13.31 -5.32
N ALA A 44 9.61 13.27 -6.65
CA ALA A 44 8.87 12.28 -7.41
C ALA A 44 9.35 10.83 -7.17
N PHE A 45 10.63 10.63 -6.81
CA PHE A 45 11.17 9.33 -6.41
C PHE A 45 10.88 8.98 -4.94
N ALA A 46 10.61 9.98 -4.09
CA ALA A 46 10.31 9.72 -2.68
C ALA A 46 9.08 8.82 -2.50
N ILE A 47 8.05 8.99 -3.35
CA ILE A 47 6.84 8.16 -3.31
C ILE A 47 7.19 6.69 -3.57
N PRO A 48 7.76 6.29 -4.74
CA PRO A 48 8.24 4.92 -4.95
C PRO A 48 9.17 4.41 -3.84
N LEU A 49 10.08 5.24 -3.33
CA LEU A 49 11.03 4.85 -2.29
C LEU A 49 10.33 4.50 -0.98
N THR A 50 9.31 5.27 -0.56
CA THR A 50 8.53 4.94 0.65
C THR A 50 7.76 3.64 0.49
N PHE A 51 7.20 3.37 -0.69
CA PHE A 51 6.59 2.07 -0.98
C PHE A 51 7.62 0.94 -0.89
N ILE A 52 8.80 1.10 -1.47
CA ILE A 52 9.88 0.11 -1.38
C ILE A 52 10.30 -0.09 0.08
N ALA A 53 10.48 0.98 0.86
CA ALA A 53 10.85 0.91 2.27
C ALA A 53 9.83 0.14 3.12
N ILE A 54 8.54 0.18 2.76
CA ILE A 54 7.48 -0.60 3.40
C ILE A 54 7.46 -2.04 2.87
N VAL A 55 7.59 -2.24 1.56
CA VAL A 55 7.49 -3.57 0.94
C VAL A 55 8.68 -4.46 1.29
N VAL A 56 9.91 -3.93 1.27
CA VAL A 56 11.14 -4.68 1.56
C VAL A 56 11.06 -5.48 2.87
N PRO A 57 10.68 -4.89 4.03
CA PRO A 57 10.56 -5.66 5.27
C PRO A 57 9.36 -6.62 5.31
N LEU A 58 8.42 -6.53 4.38
CA LEU A 58 7.33 -7.51 4.20
C LEU A 58 7.80 -8.74 3.38
N LEU A 59 8.83 -8.59 2.54
CA LEU A 59 9.39 -9.66 1.70
C LEU A 59 10.31 -10.61 2.48
N ARG A 60 9.84 -11.19 3.59
CA ARG A 60 10.67 -12.04 4.46
C ARG A 60 10.66 -13.52 4.11
N SER A 61 9.75 -13.98 3.26
CA SER A 61 9.60 -15.39 2.92
C SER A 61 9.81 -15.61 1.42
N ILE A 62 10.32 -16.80 1.06
CA ILE A 62 10.51 -17.20 -0.34
C ILE A 62 9.19 -17.09 -1.14
N PRO A 63 8.02 -17.54 -0.63
CA PRO A 63 6.76 -17.36 -1.36
C PRO A 63 6.42 -15.88 -1.64
N THR A 64 6.62 -14.99 -0.66
CA THR A 64 6.33 -13.56 -0.83
C THR A 64 7.31 -12.90 -1.79
N ILE A 65 8.60 -13.27 -1.77
CA ILE A 65 9.61 -12.76 -2.71
C ILE A 65 9.28 -13.19 -4.14
N VAL A 66 8.95 -14.47 -4.36
CA VAL A 66 8.64 -14.95 -5.71
C VAL A 66 7.33 -14.35 -6.23
N SER A 67 6.32 -14.16 -5.37
CA SER A 67 5.11 -13.41 -5.71
C SER A 67 5.40 -11.97 -6.16
N ALA A 68 6.25 -11.25 -5.42
CA ALA A 68 6.63 -9.88 -5.77
C ALA A 68 7.42 -9.80 -7.08
N LEU A 69 8.35 -10.74 -7.31
CA LEU A 69 9.11 -10.80 -8.56
C LEU A 69 8.22 -11.12 -9.76
N THR A 70 7.33 -12.11 -9.62
CA THR A 70 6.44 -12.51 -10.74
C THR A 70 5.43 -11.44 -11.08
N SER A 71 4.81 -10.80 -10.08
CA SER A 71 3.95 -9.63 -10.32
C SER A 71 4.72 -8.48 -10.99
N GLY A 72 5.92 -8.16 -10.53
CA GLY A 72 6.78 -7.15 -11.16
C GLY A 72 7.12 -7.47 -12.63
N LEU A 73 7.46 -8.71 -12.94
CA LEU A 73 7.74 -9.16 -14.31
C LEU A 73 6.50 -9.06 -15.21
N ILE A 74 5.35 -9.53 -14.73
CA ILE A 74 4.09 -9.45 -15.48
C ILE A 74 3.69 -7.99 -15.70
N ALA A 75 3.92 -7.11 -14.72
CA ALA A 75 3.67 -5.68 -14.85
C ALA A 75 4.51 -5.03 -15.96
N ILE A 76 5.82 -5.32 -15.99
CA ILE A 76 6.73 -4.78 -17.01
C ILE A 76 6.36 -5.31 -18.40
N CYS A 77 6.10 -6.61 -18.53
CA CYS A 77 5.70 -7.22 -19.80
C CYS A 77 4.29 -6.76 -20.26
N GLY A 78 3.39 -6.51 -19.32
CA GLY A 78 2.00 -6.12 -19.58
C GLY A 78 1.81 -4.63 -19.85
N GLN A 79 2.85 -3.79 -19.71
CA GLN A 79 2.75 -2.33 -19.85
C GLN A 79 2.14 -1.89 -21.19
N SER A 80 2.24 -2.71 -22.24
CA SER A 80 1.65 -2.44 -23.56
C SER A 80 0.11 -2.55 -23.61
N LEU A 81 -0.55 -3.02 -22.55
CA LEU A 81 -2.01 -3.16 -22.53
C LEU A 81 -2.73 -1.84 -22.21
N PRO A 82 -3.79 -1.50 -22.97
CA PRO A 82 -4.67 -0.37 -22.66
C PRO A 82 -5.35 -0.50 -21.28
N TRP A 83 -5.77 0.63 -20.69
CA TRP A 83 -6.66 0.71 -19.51
C TRP A 83 -6.07 0.25 -18.16
N ASN A 84 -4.75 0.16 -18.01
CA ASN A 84 -4.08 -0.28 -16.77
C ASN A 84 -4.50 -1.69 -16.30
N ILE A 85 -5.13 -2.50 -17.17
CA ILE A 85 -5.56 -3.87 -16.84
C ILE A 85 -4.36 -4.75 -16.45
N TRP A 86 -3.17 -4.41 -16.95
CA TRP A 86 -1.92 -5.08 -16.67
C TRP A 86 -1.58 -5.10 -15.18
N ILE A 87 -1.99 -4.08 -14.40
CA ILE A 87 -1.78 -4.02 -12.94
C ILE A 87 -2.55 -5.15 -12.25
N ILE A 88 -3.79 -5.37 -12.68
CA ILE A 88 -4.67 -6.40 -12.11
C ILE A 88 -4.12 -7.79 -12.46
N ILE A 89 -3.72 -7.99 -13.73
CA ILE A 89 -3.15 -9.26 -14.19
C ILE A 89 -1.84 -9.56 -13.45
N ALA A 90 -0.98 -8.56 -13.27
CA ALA A 90 0.26 -8.68 -12.52
C ALA A 90 0.02 -9.06 -11.06
N ALA A 91 -0.92 -8.39 -10.38
CA ALA A 91 -1.26 -8.70 -9.01
C ALA A 91 -1.80 -10.13 -8.85
N LEU A 92 -2.73 -10.54 -9.71
CA LEU A 92 -3.30 -11.89 -9.69
C LEU A 92 -2.24 -12.95 -9.98
N GLY A 93 -1.40 -12.74 -11.00
CA GLY A 93 -0.33 -13.67 -11.35
C GLY A 93 0.69 -13.86 -10.24
N GLY A 94 1.10 -12.78 -9.57
CA GLY A 94 2.00 -12.85 -8.42
C GLY A 94 1.40 -13.61 -7.24
N ILE A 95 0.16 -13.30 -6.87
CA ILE A 95 -0.55 -13.97 -5.76
C ILE A 95 -0.66 -15.48 -6.04
N LEU A 96 -1.04 -15.87 -7.26
CA LEU A 96 -1.16 -17.28 -7.64
C LEU A 96 0.18 -18.02 -7.53
N MET A 97 1.26 -17.41 -8.04
CA MET A 97 2.59 -18.02 -7.96
C MET A 97 3.09 -18.12 -6.52
N GLY A 98 2.91 -17.06 -5.72
CA GLY A 98 3.24 -17.04 -4.30
C GLY A 98 2.52 -18.15 -3.54
N ALA A 99 1.21 -18.26 -3.71
CA ALA A 99 0.39 -19.29 -3.07
C ALA A 99 0.79 -20.71 -3.50
N PHE A 100 1.14 -20.90 -4.78
CA PHE A 100 1.62 -22.18 -5.28
C PHE A 100 2.93 -22.61 -4.60
N ILE A 101 3.87 -21.67 -4.45
CA ILE A 101 5.18 -21.90 -3.82
C ILE A 101 5.06 -22.09 -2.31
N GLU A 102 4.18 -21.33 -1.65
CA GLU A 102 3.86 -21.52 -0.24
C GLU A 102 3.31 -22.94 0.01
N LYS A 103 2.35 -23.37 -0.81
CA LYS A 103 1.78 -24.71 -0.75
C LYS A 103 2.84 -25.80 -0.99
N TRP A 104 3.73 -25.60 -1.96
CA TRP A 104 4.82 -26.54 -2.23
C TRP A 104 5.79 -26.64 -1.04
N ASN A 105 6.14 -25.51 -0.45
CA ASN A 105 7.08 -25.45 0.67
C ASN A 105 6.51 -26.05 1.96
N HIS A 106 5.20 -25.94 2.18
CA HIS A 106 4.51 -26.55 3.32
C HIS A 106 4.33 -28.08 3.15
N ASN A 107 4.42 -28.60 1.93
CA ASN A 107 4.23 -30.02 1.64
C ASN A 107 5.56 -30.81 1.60
N LYS A 108 6.66 -30.18 2.00
CA LYS A 108 7.97 -30.79 2.27
C LYS A 108 8.22 -30.81 3.77
#